data_AF-Q7NBW6-F1
#
_entry.id   AF-Q7NBW6-F1
#
_cell.length_a   1.000
_cell.length_b   1.000
_cell.length_c   1.000
_cell.angle_alpha   90.00
_cell.angle_beta   90.00
_cell.angle_gamma   90.00
#
_symmetry.space_group_name_H-M   'P 1'
#
loop_
_entity.id
_entity.type
_entity.pdbx_description
1 polymer ?
#
loop_
_entity_poly.entity_id
_entity_poly.type
_entity_poly.pdbx_seq_one_letter_code
_entity_poly.pdbx_strand_id
1 'polypeptide(L)'
;MSHKLSEEQKKETEYQANVEKAITAFNTLFTKEANKFDFIKSVYENDGVANMEYPRQKLNELMDLIINEPTKHYARNFFINTCLTKITAYEEIEDVLSLFKKNKQILDKFCLYYLLFKQSFNFDDSERFKITKILSNIARELIEVLDLN
;
A
#
# COMPACT_ATOMS: atom_id res chain seq x y z
N MET A 1 -24.07 22.48 16.05
CA MET A 1 -23.01 21.92 15.17
C MET A 1 -22.51 20.53 15.63
N SER A 2 -23.37 19.62 16.13
CA SER A 2 -22.91 18.37 16.77
C SER A 2 -23.11 17.08 15.95
N HIS A 3 -23.79 17.13 14.80
CA HIS A 3 -24.09 15.92 14.01
C HIS A 3 -23.03 15.56 12.96
N LYS A 4 -22.19 16.51 12.50
CA LYS A 4 -21.16 16.23 11.48
C LYS A 4 -19.98 15.43 12.03
N LEU A 5 -19.54 15.70 13.26
CA LEU A 5 -18.39 14.98 13.85
C LEU A 5 -18.62 13.46 13.96
N SER A 6 -19.86 13.00 14.11
CA SER A 6 -20.17 11.55 14.16
C SER A 6 -20.15 10.86 12.80
N GLU A 7 -20.47 11.57 11.71
CA GLU A 7 -20.52 10.96 10.36
C GLU A 7 -19.11 10.77 9.79
N GLU A 8 -18.22 11.74 9.99
CA GLU A 8 -16.83 11.67 9.55
C GLU A 8 -16.05 10.58 10.29
N GLN A 9 -16.25 10.46 11.62
CA GLN A 9 -15.64 9.37 12.41
C GLN A 9 -16.15 7.99 11.98
N LYS A 10 -17.44 7.89 11.63
CA LYS A 10 -18.02 6.65 11.10
C LYS A 10 -17.37 6.27 9.77
N LYS A 11 -17.20 7.23 8.85
CA LYS A 11 -16.54 7.00 7.55
C LYS A 11 -15.07 6.61 7.69
N GLU A 12 -14.34 7.18 8.64
CA GLU A 12 -12.95 6.80 8.92
C GLU A 12 -12.85 5.37 9.48
N THR A 13 -13.79 4.99 10.37
CA THR A 13 -13.89 3.62 10.89
C THR A 13 -14.25 2.62 9.78
N GLU A 14 -15.19 2.99 8.90
CA GLU A 14 -15.55 2.19 7.72
C GLU A 14 -14.35 2.03 6.76
N TYR A 15 -13.59 3.11 6.53
CA TYR A 15 -12.37 3.07 5.72
C TYR A 15 -11.33 2.11 6.30
N GLN A 16 -11.08 2.20 7.61
CA GLN A 16 -10.16 1.28 8.28
C GLN A 16 -10.61 -0.18 8.12
N ALA A 17 -11.89 -0.46 8.31
CA ALA A 17 -12.44 -1.81 8.14
C ALA A 17 -12.27 -2.33 6.70
N ASN A 18 -12.39 -1.46 5.70
CA ASN A 18 -12.16 -1.82 4.30
C ASN A 18 -10.69 -2.12 4.01
N VAL A 19 -9.75 -1.36 4.58
CA VAL A 19 -8.31 -1.66 4.50
C VAL A 19 -8.00 -3.02 5.12
N GLU A 20 -8.58 -3.35 6.28
CA GLU A 20 -8.38 -4.67 6.90
C GLU A 20 -8.94 -5.82 6.07
N LYS A 21 -10.07 -5.62 5.38
CA LYS A 21 -10.58 -6.58 4.39
C LYS A 21 -9.62 -6.76 3.22
N ALA A 22 -9.06 -5.66 2.69
CA ALA A 22 -8.08 -5.71 1.61
C ALA A 22 -6.81 -6.45 2.05
N ILE A 23 -6.30 -6.20 3.25
CA ILE A 23 -5.17 -6.92 3.84
C ILE A 23 -5.49 -8.41 3.99
N THR A 24 -6.67 -8.74 4.48
CA THR A 24 -7.11 -10.14 4.63
C THR A 24 -7.13 -10.83 3.26
N ALA A 25 -7.75 -10.22 2.26
CA ALA A 25 -7.81 -10.75 0.89
C ALA A 25 -6.41 -10.87 0.28
N PHE A 26 -5.54 -9.87 0.45
CA PHE A 26 -4.15 -9.90 0.01
C PHE A 26 -3.38 -11.07 0.62
N ASN A 27 -3.53 -11.30 1.92
CA ASN A 27 -2.88 -12.40 2.63
C ASN A 27 -3.37 -13.79 2.20
N THR A 28 -4.53 -13.90 1.55
CA THR A 28 -4.95 -15.17 0.91
C THR A 28 -4.20 -15.45 -0.40
N LEU A 29 -3.71 -14.40 -1.08
CA LEU A 29 -2.93 -14.51 -2.31
C LEU A 29 -1.43 -14.63 -2.02
N PHE A 30 -0.97 -13.95 -0.96
CA PHE A 30 0.43 -13.84 -0.56
C PHE A 30 0.63 -14.43 0.84
N THR A 31 0.51 -15.75 0.95
CA THR A 31 0.55 -16.47 2.23
C THR A 31 1.94 -16.48 2.88
N LYS A 32 3.00 -16.40 2.06
CA LYS A 32 4.39 -16.32 2.51
C LYS A 32 4.89 -14.89 2.43
N GLU A 33 5.71 -14.51 3.40
CA GLU A 33 6.34 -13.18 3.44
C GLU A 33 7.24 -12.93 2.22
N ALA A 34 8.00 -13.93 1.78
CA ALA A 34 8.83 -13.85 0.57
C ALA A 34 8.03 -13.39 -0.65
N ASN A 35 6.83 -13.96 -0.86
CA ASN A 35 5.96 -13.59 -1.97
C ASN A 35 5.51 -12.12 -1.94
N LYS A 36 5.53 -11.46 -0.77
CA LYS A 36 5.21 -10.03 -0.64
C LYS A 36 6.36 -9.16 -1.11
N PHE A 37 7.60 -9.59 -0.89
CA PHE A 37 8.77 -8.92 -1.46
C PHE A 37 8.84 -9.13 -2.98
N ASP A 38 8.51 -10.33 -3.47
CA ASP A 38 8.35 -10.59 -4.91
C ASP A 38 7.25 -9.73 -5.52
N PHE A 39 6.15 -9.50 -4.79
CA PHE A 39 5.11 -8.58 -5.19
C PHE A 39 5.63 -7.14 -5.28
N ILE A 40 6.39 -6.65 -4.30
CA ILE A 40 7.01 -5.31 -4.35
C ILE A 40 7.92 -5.17 -5.58
N LYS A 41 8.74 -6.19 -5.86
CA LYS A 41 9.57 -6.25 -7.08
C LYS A 41 8.72 -6.19 -8.34
N SER A 42 7.68 -7.01 -8.43
CA SER A 42 6.76 -7.03 -9.56
C SER A 42 6.08 -5.67 -9.77
N VAL A 43 5.64 -4.99 -8.71
CA VAL A 43 5.10 -3.63 -8.80
C VAL A 43 6.18 -2.65 -9.24
N TYR A 44 7.43 -2.79 -8.79
CA TYR A 44 8.54 -1.91 -9.19
C TYR A 44 8.89 -2.03 -10.67
N GLU A 45 9.05 -3.25 -11.17
CA GLU A 45 9.50 -3.54 -12.54
C GLU A 45 8.42 -3.32 -13.60
N ASN A 46 7.15 -3.40 -13.20
CA ASN A 46 6.02 -3.25 -14.11
C ASN A 46 5.33 -1.89 -13.92
N ASP A 47 4.81 -1.32 -15.00
CA ASP A 47 3.93 -0.12 -14.96
C ASP A 47 2.53 -0.46 -14.43
N GLY A 48 2.48 -1.13 -13.27
CA GLY A 48 1.27 -1.59 -12.58
C GLY A 48 0.78 -2.98 -13.02
N VAL A 49 -0.48 -3.28 -12.66
CA VAL A 49 -1.18 -4.57 -12.81
C VAL A 49 -1.14 -5.17 -14.22
N ALA A 50 -0.98 -4.37 -15.28
CA ALA A 50 -1.12 -4.84 -16.66
C ALA A 50 -0.07 -5.88 -17.07
N ASN A 51 1.11 -5.86 -16.46
CA ASN A 51 2.23 -6.73 -16.81
C ASN A 51 2.68 -7.64 -15.65
N MET A 52 1.91 -7.67 -14.56
CA MET A 52 2.23 -8.54 -13.41
C MET A 52 1.72 -9.96 -13.67
N GLU A 53 2.44 -10.96 -13.18
CA GLU A 53 2.06 -12.38 -13.29
C GLU A 53 0.80 -12.75 -12.47
N TYR A 54 0.29 -11.81 -11.67
CA TYR A 54 -0.87 -12.02 -10.81
C TYR A 54 -2.19 -11.73 -11.53
N PRO A 55 -3.29 -12.43 -11.18
CA PRO A 55 -4.58 -12.21 -11.83
C PRO A 55 -5.05 -10.76 -11.67
N ARG A 56 -5.10 -10.02 -12.78
CA ARG A 56 -5.51 -8.60 -12.84
C ARG A 56 -6.82 -8.33 -12.11
N GLN A 57 -7.81 -9.22 -12.27
CA GLN A 57 -9.10 -9.09 -11.60
C GLN A 57 -8.94 -9.03 -10.07
N LYS A 58 -8.13 -9.93 -9.49
CA LYS A 58 -7.91 -9.96 -8.04
C LYS A 58 -7.17 -8.73 -7.54
N LEU A 59 -6.20 -8.23 -8.31
CA LEU A 59 -5.47 -7.01 -7.96
C LEU A 59 -6.38 -5.78 -8.02
N ASN A 60 -7.31 -5.72 -8.98
CA ASN A 60 -8.33 -4.67 -9.03
C ASN A 60 -9.30 -4.77 -7.84
N GLU A 61 -9.76 -5.97 -7.50
CA GLU A 61 -10.64 -6.19 -6.33
C GLU A 61 -9.99 -5.69 -5.03
N LEU A 62 -8.67 -5.90 -4.86
CA LEU A 62 -7.93 -5.35 -3.71
C LEU A 62 -7.91 -3.82 -3.68
N MET A 63 -7.74 -3.19 -4.84
CA MET A 63 -7.73 -1.72 -4.95
C MET A 63 -9.12 -1.12 -4.74
N ASP A 64 -10.18 -1.77 -5.23
CA ASP A 64 -11.57 -1.32 -5.07
C ASP A 64 -12.03 -1.37 -3.61
N LEU A 65 -11.46 -2.28 -2.80
CA LEU A 65 -11.66 -2.27 -1.36
C LEU A 65 -11.06 -1.00 -0.71
N ILE A 66 -9.96 -0.46 -1.24
CA ILE A 66 -9.25 0.68 -0.66
C ILE A 66 -9.76 2.02 -1.23
N ILE A 67 -10.00 2.12 -2.54
CA ILE A 67 -10.53 3.31 -3.19
C ILE A 67 -11.96 3.05 -3.61
N ASN A 68 -12.89 3.26 -2.69
CA ASN A 68 -14.32 3.32 -2.99
C ASN A 68 -14.93 4.67 -2.59
N GLU A 69 -15.93 5.11 -3.33
CA GLU A 69 -16.77 6.23 -2.89
C GLU A 69 -17.66 5.77 -1.74
N PRO A 70 -17.85 6.58 -0.68
CA PRO A 70 -17.42 7.98 -0.53
C PRO A 70 -16.09 8.15 0.24
N THR A 71 -15.29 7.09 0.42
CA THR A 71 -14.15 7.08 1.36
C THR A 71 -12.78 7.25 0.72
N LYS A 72 -12.70 7.35 -0.61
CA LYS A 72 -11.44 7.43 -1.35
C LYS A 72 -10.47 8.51 -0.87
N HIS A 73 -10.98 9.65 -0.38
CA HIS A 73 -10.14 10.77 0.07
C HIS A 73 -9.36 10.46 1.35
N TYR A 74 -9.77 9.44 2.13
CA TYR A 74 -9.02 8.99 3.30
C TYR A 74 -7.76 8.22 2.92
N ALA A 75 -7.68 7.65 1.72
CA ALA A 75 -6.62 6.70 1.37
C ALA A 75 -5.21 7.27 1.50
N ARG A 76 -5.01 8.50 1.01
CA ARG A 76 -3.73 9.18 1.10
C ARG A 76 -3.32 9.42 2.55
N ASN A 77 -4.17 10.09 3.33
CA ASN A 77 -3.84 10.48 4.70
C ASN A 77 -3.70 9.26 5.60
N PHE A 78 -4.54 8.24 5.40
CA PHE A 78 -4.45 6.98 6.14
C PHE A 78 -3.13 6.27 5.85
N PHE A 79 -2.70 6.18 4.58
CA PHE A 79 -1.41 5.59 4.22
C PHE A 79 -0.25 6.34 4.87
N ILE A 80 -0.25 7.67 4.75
CA ILE A 80 0.81 8.51 5.32
C ILE A 80 0.92 8.27 6.82
N ASN A 81 -0.21 8.40 7.54
CA ASN A 81 -0.23 8.35 8.99
C ASN A 81 0.03 6.96 9.57
N THR A 82 -0.41 5.90 8.89
CA THR A 82 -0.36 4.54 9.46
C THR A 82 0.82 3.70 8.95
N CYS A 83 1.44 4.11 7.84
CA CYS A 83 2.48 3.34 7.16
C CYS A 83 3.68 4.22 6.76
N LEU A 84 3.50 5.20 5.86
CA LEU A 84 4.63 5.92 5.25
C LEU A 84 5.52 6.62 6.29
N THR A 85 4.93 7.36 7.22
CA THR A 85 5.67 8.08 8.27
C THR A 85 6.51 7.14 9.14
N LYS A 86 6.07 5.90 9.36
CA LYS A 86 6.83 4.90 10.13
C LYS A 86 8.01 4.37 9.33
N ILE A 87 7.85 4.19 8.02
CA ILE A 87 8.91 3.70 7.13
C ILE A 87 9.97 4.78 6.97
N THR A 88 9.57 6.02 6.67
CA THR A 88 10.48 7.14 6.44
C THR A 88 11.11 7.71 7.72
N ALA A 89 10.78 7.15 8.89
CA ALA A 89 11.48 7.46 10.13
C ALA A 89 12.82 6.73 10.26
N TYR A 90 13.07 5.74 9.39
CA TYR A 90 14.33 5.02 9.32
C TYR A 90 15.19 5.59 8.19
N GLU A 91 16.49 5.75 8.46
CA GLU A 91 17.47 6.28 7.51
C GLU A 91 18.09 5.16 6.65
N GLU A 92 18.18 3.95 7.19
CA GLU A 92 18.76 2.77 6.54
C GLU A 92 17.66 1.79 6.07
N ILE A 93 17.84 1.21 4.89
CA ILE A 93 16.85 0.28 4.32
C ILE A 93 16.79 -1.05 5.09
N GLU A 94 17.89 -1.45 5.72
CA GLU A 94 17.98 -2.63 6.58
C GLU A 94 17.04 -2.51 7.79
N ASP A 95 16.89 -1.30 8.32
CA ASP A 95 15.94 -1.02 9.40
C ASP A 95 14.49 -1.06 8.91
N VAL A 96 14.22 -0.57 7.70
CA VAL A 96 12.91 -0.72 7.04
C VAL A 96 12.58 -2.20 6.84
N LEU A 97 13.55 -3.01 6.40
CA LEU A 97 13.40 -4.45 6.27
C LEU A 97 13.12 -5.11 7.63
N SER A 98 13.84 -4.70 8.67
CA SER A 98 13.62 -5.14 10.05
C SER A 98 12.21 -4.78 10.54
N LEU A 99 11.72 -3.58 10.22
CA LEU A 99 10.36 -3.13 10.50
C LEU A 99 9.32 -4.02 9.81
N PHE A 100 9.51 -4.34 8.54
CA PHE A 100 8.59 -5.20 7.78
C PHE A 100 8.50 -6.61 8.35
N LYS A 101 9.64 -7.19 8.75
CA LYS A 101 9.70 -8.51 9.40
C LYS A 101 9.02 -8.51 10.78
N LYS A 102 9.18 -7.42 11.55
CA LYS A 102 8.57 -7.28 12.89
C LYS A 102 7.08 -6.94 12.83
N ASN A 103 6.66 -6.20 11.81
CA ASN A 103 5.30 -5.68 11.68
C ASN A 103 4.73 -5.96 10.29
N LYS A 104 4.15 -7.16 10.15
CA LYS A 104 3.52 -7.63 8.90
C LYS A 104 2.44 -6.70 8.38
N GLN A 105 1.71 -6.01 9.26
CA GLN A 105 0.67 -5.09 8.85
C GLN A 105 1.23 -3.85 8.12
N ILE A 106 2.46 -3.42 8.45
CA ILE A 106 3.13 -2.34 7.72
C ILE A 106 3.54 -2.83 6.33
N LEU A 107 4.09 -4.04 6.22
CA LEU A 107 4.42 -4.66 4.93
C LEU A 107 3.18 -4.83 4.04
N ASP A 108 2.08 -5.29 4.60
CA ASP A 108 0.81 -5.49 3.87
C ASP A 108 0.27 -4.16 3.33
N LYS A 109 0.30 -3.11 4.17
CA LYS A 109 -0.07 -1.75 3.77
C LYS A 109 0.88 -1.24 2.69
N PHE A 110 2.18 -1.42 2.85
CA PHE A 110 3.15 -1.00 1.84
C PHE A 110 2.84 -1.64 0.48
N CYS A 111 2.61 -2.96 0.43
CA CYS A 111 2.27 -3.68 -0.80
C CYS A 111 1.01 -3.09 -1.46
N LEU A 112 -0.10 -3.02 -0.70
CA LEU A 112 -1.38 -2.58 -1.25
C LEU A 112 -1.36 -1.14 -1.74
N TYR A 113 -0.81 -0.23 -0.94
CA TYR A 113 -0.76 1.18 -1.30
C TYR A 113 0.28 1.46 -2.39
N TYR A 114 1.36 0.70 -2.47
CA TYR A 114 2.31 0.85 -3.57
C TYR A 114 1.66 0.51 -4.92
N LEU A 115 0.95 -0.62 -5.00
CA LEU A 115 0.15 -0.95 -6.17
C LEU A 115 -0.86 0.17 -6.47
N LEU A 116 -1.56 0.63 -5.44
CA LEU A 116 -2.60 1.65 -5.56
C LEU A 116 -2.07 2.97 -6.11
N PHE A 117 -0.97 3.51 -5.58
CA PHE A 117 -0.42 4.77 -6.08
C PHE A 117 0.21 4.64 -7.46
N LYS A 118 0.75 3.46 -7.79
CA LYS A 118 1.29 3.18 -9.12
C LYS A 118 0.19 3.02 -10.19
N GLN A 119 -0.98 2.52 -9.82
CA GLN A 119 -2.14 2.31 -10.72
C GLN A 119 -3.12 3.47 -10.77
N SER A 120 -3.42 4.09 -9.62
CA SER A 120 -4.62 4.89 -9.45
C SER A 120 -4.50 6.26 -10.11
N PHE A 121 -5.47 6.56 -10.97
CA PHE A 121 -5.68 7.87 -11.60
C PHE A 121 -6.54 8.82 -10.73
N ASN A 122 -6.93 8.38 -9.53
CA ASN A 122 -7.89 9.11 -8.68
C ASN A 122 -7.23 10.09 -7.68
N PHE A 123 -5.90 10.22 -7.71
CA PHE A 123 -5.15 11.15 -6.86
C PHE A 123 -4.64 12.35 -7.67
N ASP A 124 -4.43 13.49 -6.99
CA ASP A 124 -3.72 14.63 -7.59
C ASP A 124 -2.36 14.17 -8.13
N ASP A 125 -2.07 14.49 -9.39
CA ASP A 125 -0.91 13.99 -10.11
C ASP A 125 0.41 14.34 -9.41
N SER A 126 0.50 15.54 -8.83
CA SER A 126 1.73 16.02 -8.21
C SER A 126 2.05 15.29 -6.91
N GLU A 127 1.04 15.01 -6.09
CA GLU A 127 1.20 14.30 -4.83
C GLU A 127 1.36 12.79 -5.05
N ARG A 128 0.61 12.22 -5.99
CA ARG A 128 0.76 10.83 -6.43
C ARG A 128 2.18 10.57 -6.89
N PHE A 129 2.73 11.47 -7.72
CA PHE A 129 4.10 11.34 -8.22
C PHE A 129 5.11 11.34 -7.07
N LYS A 130 4.96 12.25 -6.09
CA LYS A 130 5.84 12.31 -4.91
C LYS A 130 5.79 11.01 -4.10
N ILE A 131 4.59 10.53 -3.76
CA ILE A 131 4.43 9.29 -2.99
C ILE A 131 4.99 8.10 -3.77
N THR A 132 4.64 7.97 -5.06
CA THR A 132 5.12 6.88 -5.92
C THR A 132 6.64 6.87 -6.02
N LYS A 133 7.28 8.04 -6.12
CA LYS A 133 8.75 8.17 -6.13
C LYS A 133 9.37 7.66 -4.83
N ILE A 134 8.81 8.03 -3.67
CA ILE A 134 9.29 7.53 -2.36
C ILE A 134 9.16 6.01 -2.29
N LEU A 135 8.01 5.46 -2.67
CA LEU A 135 7.78 4.01 -2.65
C LEU A 135 8.67 3.26 -3.62
N SER A 136 8.92 3.82 -4.80
CA SER A 136 9.81 3.22 -5.81
C SER A 136 11.27 3.20 -5.35
N ASN A 137 11.73 4.25 -4.64
CA ASN A 137 13.06 4.26 -4.06
C ASN A 137 13.22 3.18 -2.98
N ILE A 138 12.26 3.09 -2.06
CA ILE A 138 12.23 2.04 -1.03
C ILE A 138 12.21 0.65 -1.66
N ALA A 139 11.35 0.44 -2.68
CA ALA A 139 11.25 -0.83 -3.37
C ALA A 139 12.59 -1.22 -4.04
N ARG A 140 13.25 -0.28 -4.72
CA ARG A 140 14.56 -0.49 -5.34
C ARG A 140 15.61 -0.93 -4.31
N GLU A 141 15.71 -0.20 -3.20
CA GLU A 141 16.71 -0.51 -2.16
C GLU A 141 16.42 -1.85 -1.47
N LEU A 142 15.14 -2.20 -1.26
CA LEU A 142 14.75 -3.52 -0.75
C LEU A 142 15.14 -4.65 -1.71
N ILE A 143 14.96 -4.46 -3.02
CA ILE A 143 15.35 -5.44 -4.04
C ILE A 143 16.86 -5.67 -4.02
N GLU A 144 17.63 -4.58 -3.91
CA GLU A 144 19.10 -4.62 -3.82
C GLU A 144 19.57 -5.37 -2.56
N VAL A 145 19.00 -5.07 -1.38
CA VAL A 145 19.41 -5.71 -0.12
C VAL A 145 18.96 -7.16 0.00
N LEU A 146 17.82 -7.51 -0.58
CA LEU A 146 17.31 -8.88 -0.56
C LEU A 146 17.87 -9.77 -1.67
N ASP A 147 18.68 -9.20 -2.58
CA ASP A 147 19.22 -9.89 -3.76
C ASP A 147 18.13 -10.62 -4.57
N LEU A 148 17.00 -9.94 -4.77
CA LEU A 148 15.86 -10.48 -5.51
C LEU A 148 16.18 -10.41 -7.01
N ASN A 149 16.94 -11.38 -7.52
CA ASN A 149 17.21 -11.57 -8.96
C ASN A 149 16.02 -12.19 -9.70
#